data_AF-A0A934ET12-F1
#
_entry.id   AF-A0A934ET12-F1
#
_cell.length_a   1.000
_cell.length_b   1.000
_cell.length_c   1.000
_cell.angle_alpha   90.00
_cell.angle_beta   90.00
_cell.angle_gamma   90.00
#
_symmetry.space_group_name_H-M   'P 1'
#
loop_
_entity.id
_entity.type
_entity.pdbx_description
1 polymer ?
#
loop_
_entity_poly.entity_id
_entity_poly.type
_entity_poly.pdbx_seq_one_letter_code
_entity_poly.pdbx_strand_id
1 'polypeptide(L)'
;MKASASTLRIPGALAVVLLLANCAVPPAEEVRVFTTADRPIAEELTRDGGGWSVVCDGPRTYRLFEVQGPAVAECIALYRAALKSEELHGRAYIEMWCRIPRRGEFFSKGLDQPVSGTTGWINCQTPFFLRKGMAPDLIKLNLVVEGRGKVWIKNVGLFKEPHS
;
A
#
# COMPACT_ATOMS: atom_id res chain seq x y z
N MET A 1 53.78 49.05 -33.69
CA MET A 1 53.86 49.81 -32.43
C MET A 1 52.75 49.31 -31.51
N LYS A 2 53.08 49.07 -30.24
CA LYS A 2 52.45 48.10 -29.34
C LYS A 2 50.99 48.42 -28.99
N ALA A 3 50.12 47.42 -29.16
CA ALA A 3 48.79 47.37 -28.57
C ALA A 3 48.88 47.03 -27.07
N SER A 4 48.10 47.74 -26.26
CA SER A 4 48.02 47.60 -24.81
C SER A 4 47.33 46.30 -24.43
N ALA A 5 47.93 45.55 -23.49
CA ALA A 5 47.38 44.31 -22.96
C ALA A 5 47.17 44.42 -21.45
N SER A 6 45.93 44.13 -21.04
CA SER A 6 45.56 43.34 -19.87
C SER A 6 45.69 43.94 -18.47
N THR A 7 44.53 44.20 -17.87
CA THR A 7 44.24 43.75 -16.49
C THR A 7 42.74 43.49 -16.40
N LEU A 8 42.29 42.26 -16.69
CA LEU A 8 40.94 41.82 -16.37
C LEU A 8 40.96 41.29 -14.94
N ARG A 9 40.48 42.10 -14.00
CA ARG A 9 40.19 41.66 -12.63
C ARG A 9 38.98 40.74 -12.68
N ILE A 10 39.12 39.51 -12.20
CA ILE A 10 38.01 38.59 -11.95
C ILE A 10 37.41 38.95 -10.60
N PRO A 11 36.16 39.43 -10.48
CA PRO A 11 35.49 39.50 -9.19
C PRO A 11 34.67 38.22 -8.98
N GLY A 12 34.92 37.57 -7.83
CA GLY A 12 33.91 36.84 -7.07
C GLY A 12 33.30 35.61 -7.73
N ALA A 13 33.82 34.44 -7.38
CA ALA A 13 33.07 33.19 -7.53
C ALA A 13 31.76 33.30 -6.73
N LEU A 14 30.65 33.46 -7.44
CA LEU A 14 29.32 33.34 -6.89
C LEU A 14 29.12 31.85 -6.57
N ALA A 15 29.20 31.49 -5.29
CA ALA A 15 28.85 30.16 -4.83
C ALA A 15 27.33 29.96 -5.05
N VAL A 16 26.98 29.34 -6.17
CA VAL A 16 25.63 28.81 -6.38
C VAL A 16 25.50 27.62 -5.44
N VAL A 17 24.89 27.86 -4.27
CA VAL A 17 24.39 26.79 -3.42
C VAL A 17 23.18 26.21 -4.16
N LEU A 18 23.40 25.17 -4.98
CA LEU A 18 22.31 24.28 -5.39
C LEU A 18 21.78 23.65 -4.10
N LEU A 19 20.65 24.15 -3.59
CA LEU A 19 19.79 23.35 -2.73
C LEU A 19 19.35 22.17 -3.58
N LEU A 20 20.06 21.04 -3.46
CA LEU A 20 19.46 19.76 -3.77
C LEU A 20 18.32 19.61 -2.77
N ALA A 21 17.11 19.99 -3.18
CA ALA A 21 15.92 19.52 -2.51
C ALA A 21 15.98 18.01 -2.59
N ASN A 22 16.47 17.39 -1.52
CA ASN A 22 16.37 15.97 -1.31
C ASN A 22 14.87 15.73 -1.17
N CYS A 23 14.18 15.47 -2.28
CA CYS A 23 12.78 15.06 -2.32
C CYS A 23 12.70 13.68 -1.67
N ALA A 24 12.94 13.60 -0.36
CA ALA A 24 12.59 12.46 0.43
C ALA A 24 11.07 12.43 0.44
N VAL A 25 10.49 11.57 -0.41
CA VAL A 25 9.08 11.18 -0.28
C VAL A 25 8.91 10.78 1.19
N PRO A 26 8.08 11.49 1.97
CA PRO A 26 7.93 11.16 3.38
C PRO A 26 7.47 9.70 3.47
N PRO A 27 8.01 8.91 4.41
CA PRO A 27 7.61 7.52 4.58
C PRO A 27 6.10 7.48 4.80
N ALA A 28 5.44 6.49 4.19
CA ALA A 28 3.99 6.34 4.29
C ALA A 28 3.51 6.41 5.75
N GLU A 29 2.59 7.33 6.04
CA GLU A 29 2.03 7.55 7.36
C GLU A 29 1.00 6.46 7.66
N GLU A 30 1.02 5.91 8.87
CA GLU A 30 0.05 4.93 9.32
C GLU A 30 -1.33 5.57 9.50
N VAL A 31 -2.36 4.98 8.86
CA VAL A 31 -3.77 5.33 9.11
C VAL A 31 -4.38 4.33 10.10
N ARG A 32 -4.14 3.03 9.88
CA ARG A 32 -4.57 1.96 10.79
C ARG A 32 -3.78 0.68 10.54
N VAL A 33 -3.14 0.13 11.57
CA VAL A 33 -2.60 -1.24 11.57
C VAL A 33 -3.48 -2.17 12.39
N PHE A 34 -3.57 -3.43 11.94
CA PHE A 34 -4.31 -4.49 12.61
C PHE A 34 -3.34 -5.54 13.14
N THR A 35 -3.57 -5.96 14.38
CA THR A 35 -2.80 -6.98 15.08
C THR A 35 -3.66 -8.20 15.31
N THR A 36 -3.07 -9.30 15.78
CA THR A 36 -3.85 -10.49 16.16
C THR A 36 -4.84 -10.21 17.29
N ALA A 37 -4.78 -9.08 18.01
CA ALA A 37 -5.83 -8.68 18.94
C ALA A 37 -7.14 -8.30 18.23
N ASP A 38 -7.05 -7.76 17.01
CA ASP A 38 -8.20 -7.44 16.16
C ASP A 38 -8.81 -8.73 15.59
N ARG A 39 -10.15 -8.76 15.44
CA ARG A 39 -10.88 -9.89 14.88
C ARG A 39 -11.24 -9.60 13.42
N PRO A 40 -10.80 -10.42 12.45
CA PRO A 40 -11.26 -10.30 11.07
C PRO A 40 -12.77 -10.49 10.96
N ILE A 41 -13.39 -9.84 9.97
CA ILE A 41 -14.83 -9.98 9.67
C ILE A 41 -15.15 -11.39 9.18
N ALA A 42 -14.28 -11.98 8.35
CA ALA A 42 -14.35 -13.37 7.94
C ALA A 42 -13.93 -14.27 9.11
N GLU A 43 -14.93 -14.95 9.69
CA GLU A 43 -14.77 -15.76 10.91
C GLU A 43 -13.99 -17.06 10.66
N GLU A 44 -13.83 -17.46 9.40
CA GLU A 44 -13.08 -18.65 8.99
C GLU A 44 -11.57 -18.48 9.17
N LEU A 45 -11.09 -17.23 9.33
CA LEU A 45 -9.68 -16.96 9.57
C LEU A 45 -9.32 -17.30 11.02
N THR A 46 -8.31 -18.16 11.16
CA THR A 46 -7.78 -18.57 12.46
C THR A 46 -6.48 -17.85 12.77
N ARG A 47 -6.23 -17.51 14.04
CA ARG A 47 -4.95 -16.87 14.43
C ARG A 47 -3.81 -17.88 14.29
N ASP A 48 -2.73 -17.49 13.62
CA ASP A 48 -1.55 -18.33 13.39
C ASP A 48 -0.30 -17.47 13.19
N GLY A 49 0.79 -17.80 13.90
CA GLY A 49 2.13 -17.26 13.62
C GLY A 49 2.25 -15.73 13.60
N GLY A 50 1.49 -15.02 14.42
CA GLY A 50 1.47 -13.55 14.47
C GLY A 50 0.58 -12.88 13.42
N GLY A 51 -0.26 -13.65 12.73
CA GLY A 51 -1.29 -13.16 11.83
C GLY A 51 -2.48 -14.10 11.80
N TRP A 52 -3.02 -14.35 10.61
CA TRP A 52 -4.16 -15.22 10.40
C TRP A 52 -3.90 -16.21 9.26
N SER A 53 -4.59 -17.34 9.28
CA SER A 53 -4.58 -18.31 8.20
C SER A 53 -5.96 -18.86 7.89
N VAL A 54 -6.14 -19.32 6.66
CA VAL A 54 -7.36 -19.95 6.19
C VAL A 54 -7.06 -21.07 5.20
N VAL A 55 -7.79 -22.16 5.32
CA VAL A 55 -7.81 -23.25 4.33
C VAL A 55 -8.95 -22.97 3.37
N CYS A 56 -8.64 -22.90 2.08
CA CYS A 56 -9.58 -22.57 1.01
C CYS A 56 -9.89 -23.84 0.21
N ASP A 57 -11.17 -24.07 -0.05
CA ASP A 57 -11.67 -25.16 -0.89
C ASP A 57 -12.00 -24.69 -2.34
N GLY A 58 -12.03 -23.38 -2.57
CA GLY A 58 -12.24 -22.75 -3.87
C GLY A 58 -12.17 -21.22 -3.82
N PRO A 59 -12.50 -20.55 -4.94
CA PRO A 59 -12.44 -19.10 -5.05
C PRO A 59 -13.34 -18.37 -4.04
N ARG A 60 -12.76 -17.45 -3.26
CA ARG A 60 -13.47 -16.67 -2.23
C ARG A 60 -12.76 -15.35 -1.93
N THR A 61 -13.53 -14.34 -1.58
CA THR A 61 -13.04 -13.11 -0.94
C THR A 61 -13.30 -13.18 0.56
N TYR A 62 -12.24 -13.08 1.35
CA TYR A 62 -12.28 -12.99 2.80
C TYR A 62 -12.20 -11.52 3.21
N ARG A 63 -13.27 -11.01 3.81
CA ARG A 63 -13.30 -9.65 4.36
C ARG A 63 -12.50 -9.62 5.66
N LEU A 64 -11.44 -8.84 5.72
CA LEU A 64 -10.59 -8.79 6.89
C LEU A 64 -11.06 -7.69 7.83
N PHE A 65 -10.96 -6.44 7.38
CA PHE A 65 -11.24 -5.29 8.22
C PHE A 65 -11.88 -4.15 7.45
N GLU A 66 -12.49 -3.25 8.21
CA GLU A 66 -13.06 -2.02 7.72
C GLU A 66 -12.50 -0.85 8.54
N VAL A 67 -12.10 0.22 7.85
CA VAL A 67 -11.68 1.48 8.45
C VAL A 67 -12.78 2.51 8.17
N GLN A 68 -13.54 2.85 9.20
CA GLN A 68 -14.59 3.86 9.15
C GLN A 68 -13.97 5.25 9.31
N GLY A 69 -14.38 6.21 8.49
CA GLY A 69 -13.91 7.61 8.55
C GLY A 69 -12.39 7.75 8.56
N PRO A 70 -11.64 7.16 7.60
CA PRO A 70 -10.17 7.10 7.62
C PRO A 70 -9.45 8.46 7.54
N ALA A 71 -10.18 9.56 7.32
CA ALA A 71 -9.64 10.92 7.17
C ALA A 71 -8.49 11.04 6.13
N VAL A 72 -8.58 10.25 5.05
CA VAL A 72 -7.66 10.31 3.90
C VAL A 72 -8.31 11.05 2.74
N ALA A 73 -7.61 11.99 2.13
CA ALA A 73 -8.03 12.74 0.95
C ALA A 73 -6.81 13.33 0.26
N GLU A 74 -6.88 13.51 -1.07
CA GLU A 74 -5.79 14.14 -1.84
C GLU A 74 -4.42 13.48 -1.58
N CYS A 75 -4.42 12.15 -1.50
CA CYS A 75 -3.25 11.33 -1.19
C CYS A 75 -3.31 9.98 -1.93
N ILE A 76 -2.29 9.14 -1.76
CA ILE A 76 -2.31 7.73 -2.14
C ILE A 76 -2.66 6.93 -0.88
N ALA A 77 -3.78 6.22 -0.88
CA ALA A 77 -4.10 5.23 0.15
C ALA A 77 -3.41 3.92 -0.21
N LEU A 78 -2.68 3.32 0.73
CA LEU A 78 -1.98 2.07 0.54
C LEU A 78 -2.54 0.99 1.46
N TYR A 79 -2.95 -0.12 0.87
CA TYR A 79 -3.15 -1.35 1.62
C TYR A 79 -1.87 -2.19 1.55
N ARG A 80 -1.25 -2.46 2.71
CA ARG A 80 -0.09 -3.35 2.86
C ARG A 80 -0.45 -4.59 3.68
N ALA A 81 0.16 -5.71 3.31
CA ALA A 81 0.16 -6.95 4.08
C ALA A 81 1.36 -7.83 3.68
N ALA A 82 1.60 -8.91 4.42
CA ALA A 82 2.46 -10.00 3.97
C ALA A 82 1.64 -11.28 3.79
N LEU A 83 1.81 -11.96 2.67
CA LEU A 83 1.14 -13.21 2.33
C LEU A 83 2.12 -14.38 2.33
N LYS A 84 1.63 -15.56 2.70
CA LYS A 84 2.33 -16.85 2.55
C LYS A 84 1.31 -17.88 2.08
N SER A 85 1.73 -18.87 1.30
CA SER A 85 0.84 -19.92 0.81
C SER A 85 1.46 -21.31 0.91
N GLU A 86 0.62 -22.32 0.98
CA GLU A 86 1.00 -23.74 0.94
C GLU A 86 0.01 -24.47 0.03
N GLU A 87 0.55 -25.17 -0.96
CA GLU A 87 -0.22 -25.96 -1.94
C GLU A 87 -1.38 -25.17 -2.56
N LEU A 88 -1.19 -23.87 -2.80
CA LEU A 88 -2.21 -23.02 -3.39
C LEU A 88 -2.34 -23.28 -4.89
N HIS A 89 -3.37 -24.03 -5.27
CA HIS A 89 -3.79 -24.22 -6.66
C HIS A 89 -4.70 -23.07 -7.07
N GLY A 90 -4.11 -22.03 -7.64
CA GLY A 90 -4.76 -20.75 -7.95
C GLY A 90 -3.85 -19.60 -7.52
N ARG A 91 -4.44 -18.46 -7.17
CA ARG A 91 -3.68 -17.29 -6.69
C ARG A 91 -4.36 -16.67 -5.48
N ALA A 92 -3.59 -15.95 -4.66
CA ALA A 92 -4.12 -15.10 -3.62
C ALA A 92 -3.48 -13.72 -3.67
N TYR A 93 -4.27 -12.67 -3.43
CA TYR A 93 -3.82 -11.28 -3.45
C TYR A 93 -4.67 -10.41 -2.52
N ILE A 94 -4.16 -9.24 -2.19
CA ILE A 94 -4.89 -8.25 -1.40
C ILE A 94 -5.78 -7.38 -2.28
N GLU A 95 -6.93 -6.97 -1.75
CA GLU A 95 -7.88 -6.08 -2.42
C GLU A 95 -8.39 -5.02 -1.44
N MET A 96 -8.46 -3.78 -1.90
CA MET A 96 -8.98 -2.65 -1.14
C MET A 96 -10.21 -2.07 -1.85
N TRP A 97 -11.28 -1.80 -1.10
CA TRP A 97 -12.44 -1.06 -1.59
C TRP A 97 -12.56 0.27 -0.85
N CYS A 98 -12.69 1.36 -1.59
CA CYS A 98 -12.91 2.71 -1.09
C CYS A 98 -14.35 3.13 -1.43
N ARG A 99 -15.18 3.37 -0.41
CA ARG A 99 -16.50 3.98 -0.58
C ARG A 99 -16.36 5.49 -0.56
N ILE A 100 -16.71 6.13 -1.66
CA ILE A 100 -16.73 7.59 -1.78
C ILE A 100 -18.19 8.07 -1.68
N PRO A 101 -18.54 8.87 -0.66
CA PRO A 101 -19.89 9.36 -0.48
C PRO A 101 -20.44 9.98 -1.76
N ARG A 102 -21.67 9.58 -2.13
CA ARG A 102 -22.39 10.05 -3.33
C ARG A 102 -21.73 9.71 -4.68
N ARG A 103 -20.64 8.96 -4.71
CA ARG A 103 -19.98 8.51 -5.96
C ARG A 103 -19.92 6.99 -6.11
N GLY A 104 -20.08 6.25 -5.03
CA GLY A 104 -20.11 4.78 -5.04
C GLY A 104 -18.86 4.15 -4.44
N GLU A 105 -18.65 2.87 -4.71
CA GLU A 105 -17.47 2.12 -4.27
C GLU A 105 -16.53 1.85 -5.44
N PHE A 106 -15.24 2.00 -5.18
CA PHE A 106 -14.16 1.77 -6.14
C PHE A 106 -13.16 0.81 -5.51
N PHE A 107 -12.46 0.02 -6.31
CA PHE A 107 -11.52 -0.98 -5.80
C PHE A 107 -10.13 -0.84 -6.39
N SER A 108 -9.15 -1.36 -5.66
CA SER A 108 -7.80 -1.67 -6.14
C SER A 108 -7.45 -3.10 -5.79
N LYS A 109 -6.89 -3.85 -6.73
CA LYS A 109 -6.51 -5.26 -6.57
C LYS A 109 -4.99 -5.38 -6.75
N GLY A 110 -4.32 -6.07 -5.83
CA GLY A 110 -2.88 -6.37 -5.91
C GLY A 110 -2.55 -7.49 -6.90
N LEU A 111 -3.04 -7.39 -8.14
CA LEU A 111 -2.86 -8.40 -9.19
C LEU A 111 -1.42 -8.48 -9.73
N ASP A 112 -0.60 -7.48 -9.42
CA ASP A 112 0.83 -7.41 -9.74
C ASP A 112 1.68 -8.25 -8.77
N GLN A 113 1.18 -8.51 -7.55
CA GLN A 113 1.89 -9.23 -6.49
C GLN A 113 1.08 -10.41 -5.91
N PRO A 114 0.51 -11.31 -6.73
CA PRO A 114 -0.20 -12.48 -6.22
C PRO A 114 0.78 -13.54 -5.71
N VAL A 115 0.35 -14.33 -4.72
CA VAL A 115 1.04 -15.56 -4.31
C VAL A 115 0.35 -16.78 -4.89
N SER A 116 1.11 -17.85 -5.16
CA SER A 116 0.63 -19.12 -5.74
C SER A 116 1.54 -20.27 -5.35
N GLY A 117 1.03 -21.51 -5.36
CA GLY A 117 1.78 -22.70 -4.93
C GLY A 117 2.18 -22.62 -3.45
N THR A 118 3.37 -23.11 -3.13
CA THR A 118 3.98 -23.00 -1.79
C THR A 118 5.01 -21.90 -1.78
N THR A 119 4.88 -20.95 -0.86
CA THR A 119 5.72 -19.75 -0.76
C THR A 119 6.15 -19.47 0.67
N GLY A 120 7.23 -18.70 0.81
CA GLY A 120 7.54 -18.00 2.06
C GLY A 120 6.68 -16.74 2.23
N TRP A 121 7.01 -15.91 3.22
CA TRP A 121 6.36 -14.62 3.38
C TRP A 121 6.79 -13.64 2.27
N ILE A 122 5.81 -13.08 1.57
CA ILE A 122 5.99 -12.07 0.52
C ILE A 122 5.21 -10.83 0.93
N ASN A 123 5.86 -9.66 0.93
CA ASN A 123 5.19 -8.39 1.18
C ASN A 123 4.39 -7.99 -0.06
N CYS A 124 3.14 -7.60 0.15
CA CYS A 124 2.20 -7.17 -0.89
C CYS A 124 1.71 -5.75 -0.59
N GLN A 125 1.53 -4.95 -1.63
CA GLN A 125 0.92 -3.62 -1.52
C GLN A 125 0.00 -3.34 -2.71
N THR A 126 -1.14 -2.68 -2.48
CA THR A 126 -1.95 -2.11 -3.56
C THR A 126 -2.32 -0.64 -3.28
N PRO A 127 -2.04 0.29 -4.22
CA PRO A 127 -2.36 1.70 -4.05
C PRO A 127 -3.77 2.05 -4.53
N PHE A 128 -4.36 3.09 -3.96
CA PHE A 128 -5.57 3.76 -4.46
C PHE A 128 -5.36 5.27 -4.43
N PHE A 129 -5.41 5.90 -5.61
CA PHE A 129 -5.14 7.32 -5.78
C PHE A 129 -6.39 8.15 -5.49
N LEU A 130 -6.40 8.83 -4.34
CA LEU A 130 -7.47 9.73 -3.93
C LEU A 130 -7.20 11.12 -4.50
N ARG A 131 -7.91 11.48 -5.57
CA ARG A 131 -7.84 12.82 -6.17
C ARG A 131 -8.70 13.83 -5.40
N LYS A 132 -8.57 15.10 -5.74
CA LYS A 132 -9.42 16.17 -5.20
C LYS A 132 -10.90 15.81 -5.27
N GLY A 133 -11.59 15.95 -4.13
CA GLY A 133 -13.01 15.59 -3.99
C GLY A 133 -13.29 14.08 -3.84
N MET A 134 -12.25 13.24 -3.70
CA MET A 134 -12.39 11.84 -3.31
C MET A 134 -11.90 11.68 -1.86
N ALA A 135 -12.84 11.67 -0.92
CA ALA A 135 -12.59 11.40 0.49
C ALA A 135 -13.46 10.21 0.90
N PRO A 136 -12.90 8.99 1.08
CA PRO A 136 -13.67 7.84 1.48
C PRO A 136 -14.16 7.97 2.92
N ASP A 137 -15.39 7.53 3.15
CA ASP A 137 -15.96 7.39 4.49
C ASP A 137 -15.83 5.95 5.02
N LEU A 138 -15.50 5.00 4.15
CA LEU A 138 -15.22 3.61 4.48
C LEU A 138 -14.17 3.02 3.53
N ILE A 139 -13.17 2.36 4.11
CA ILE A 139 -12.22 1.52 3.36
C ILE A 139 -12.33 0.08 3.86
N LYS A 140 -12.52 -0.87 2.93
CA LYS A 140 -12.58 -2.32 3.21
C LYS A 140 -11.29 -2.98 2.75
N LEU A 141 -10.69 -3.81 3.60
CA LEU A 141 -9.46 -4.54 3.33
C LEU A 141 -9.79 -6.04 3.23
N ASN A 142 -9.47 -6.64 2.09
CA ASN A 142 -9.84 -8.01 1.75
C ASN A 142 -8.61 -8.83 1.37
N LEU A 143 -8.68 -10.13 1.64
CA LEU A 143 -7.86 -11.16 1.00
C LEU A 143 -8.72 -11.87 -0.06
N VAL A 144 -8.27 -11.88 -1.30
CA VAL A 144 -8.91 -12.64 -2.38
C VAL A 144 -8.10 -13.90 -2.62
N VAL A 145 -8.77 -15.05 -2.70
CA VAL A 145 -8.19 -16.33 -3.08
C VAL A 145 -8.97 -16.87 -4.27
N GLU A 146 -8.28 -17.21 -5.36
CA GLU A 146 -8.82 -17.72 -6.62
C GLU A 146 -8.52 -19.22 -6.77
N GLY A 147 -8.71 -20.00 -5.71
CA GLY A 147 -8.25 -21.38 -5.70
C GLY A 147 -8.38 -22.11 -4.37
N ARG A 148 -7.77 -23.30 -4.31
CA ARG A 148 -7.74 -24.18 -3.13
C ARG A 148 -6.33 -24.30 -2.56
N GLY A 149 -6.20 -24.47 -1.26
CA GLY A 149 -4.92 -24.53 -0.55
C GLY A 149 -4.96 -23.74 0.76
N LYS A 150 -3.82 -23.51 1.39
CA LYS A 150 -3.74 -22.72 2.63
C LYS A 150 -3.05 -21.39 2.38
N VAL A 151 -3.62 -20.31 2.93
CA VAL A 151 -3.07 -18.96 2.84
C VAL A 151 -2.93 -18.37 4.23
N TRP A 152 -1.82 -17.70 4.49
CA TRP A 152 -1.59 -16.89 5.67
C TRP A 152 -1.45 -15.42 5.28
N ILE A 153 -1.85 -14.56 6.21
CA ILE A 153 -1.73 -13.12 6.08
C ILE A 153 -1.32 -12.50 7.42
N LYS A 154 -0.39 -11.53 7.39
CA LYS A 154 0.01 -10.73 8.56
C LYS A 154 0.36 -9.31 8.16
N ASN A 155 0.68 -8.46 9.14
CA ASN A 155 1.08 -7.06 8.94
C ASN A 155 0.05 -6.26 8.12
N VAL A 156 -1.24 -6.52 8.38
CA VAL A 156 -2.35 -5.89 7.66
C VAL A 156 -2.48 -4.44 8.11
N GLY A 157 -2.37 -3.50 7.18
CA GLY A 157 -2.50 -2.08 7.51
C GLY A 157 -2.88 -1.20 6.33
N LEU A 158 -3.52 -0.08 6.67
CA LEU A 158 -3.80 1.04 5.81
C LEU A 158 -2.82 2.17 6.12
N PHE A 159 -2.20 2.70 5.07
CA PHE A 159 -1.24 3.80 5.13
C PHE A 159 -1.64 4.88 4.12
N LYS A 160 -1.08 6.08 4.27
CA LYS A 160 -1.24 7.16 3.29
C LYS A 160 0.10 7.78 2.92
N GLU A 161 0.20 8.24 1.68
CA GLU A 161 1.38 8.92 1.12
C GLU A 161 0.92 10.17 0.37
N PRO A 162 1.70 11.26 0.33
CA PRO A 162 1.41 12.38 -0.56
C PRO A 162 1.42 11.93 -2.03
N HIS A 163 0.68 12.63 -2.88
CA HIS A 163 0.93 12.54 -4.32
C HIS A 163 2.34 13.07 -4.61
N SER A 164 3.13 12.31 -5.38
CA SER A 164 4.46 12.72 -5.86
C SER A 164 4.40 13.91 -6.80
#